data_AF-A0A961CZP7-F1
#
_entry.id   AF-A0A961CZP7-F1
#
_cell.length_a   1.000
_cell.length_b   1.000
_cell.length_c   1.000
_cell.angle_alpha   90.00
_cell.angle_beta   90.00
_cell.angle_gamma   90.00
#
_symmetry.space_group_name_H-M   'P 1'
#
loop_
_entity.id
_entity.type
_entity.pdbx_description
1 polymer ?
#
loop_
_entity_poly.entity_id
_entity_poly.type
_entity_poly.pdbx_seq_one_letter_code
_entity_poly.pdbx_strand_id
1 'polypeptide(L)'
;MATVETLEPLELPGHVPSVPGANAEHPMRVMTRRAAGLAGPVWDARAASEVAGLFDSLAPQWHSRESADRRAIVDDALGRGLDRLLESGDRAGSPGTAWDRATGVAVEVGSGLGTYSAAVAERFGVSLAVELSAEMHRRAHRSGAYRVLADGAHLPVGDASVDAVVLVNCFLFPAEVERVLRPGGVLVWVNSSGTSTPIHLSTTEVTEALGFEVTGIEAAAGIGTWCVLRRAHMPPEHGWLEERP
;
A
#
# COMPACT_ATOMS: atom_id res chain seq x y z
N MET A 1 19.44 4.47 3.37
CA MET A 1 18.92 5.04 4.64
C MET A 1 17.59 5.73 4.33
N ALA A 2 16.52 5.49 5.11
CA ALA A 2 15.21 6.09 4.84
C ALA A 2 15.17 7.58 5.23
N THR A 3 14.58 8.44 4.41
CA THR A 3 14.33 9.86 4.75
C THR A 3 12.85 10.17 4.55
N VAL A 4 12.12 10.35 5.64
CA VAL A 4 10.67 10.58 5.62
C VAL A 4 10.36 11.92 6.26
N GLU A 5 9.70 12.82 5.51
CA GLU A 5 9.18 14.09 6.01
C GLU A 5 7.84 13.85 6.75
N THR A 6 7.73 14.28 8.00
CA THR A 6 6.46 14.23 8.73
C THR A 6 5.69 15.55 8.52
N LEU A 7 4.46 15.48 8.01
CA LEU A 7 3.58 16.63 7.88
C LEU A 7 2.77 16.85 9.17
N GLU A 8 2.32 18.10 9.36
CA GLU A 8 1.31 18.42 10.37
C GLU A 8 0.05 17.56 10.18
N PRO A 9 -0.53 17.02 11.27
CA PRO A 9 -1.75 16.22 11.22
C PRO A 9 -2.93 16.99 10.63
N LEU A 10 -3.77 16.28 9.88
CA LEU A 10 -5.09 16.78 9.48
C LEU A 10 -6.11 16.41 10.56
N GLU A 11 -6.71 17.40 11.21
CA GLU A 11 -7.73 17.16 12.23
C GLU A 11 -9.03 16.64 11.61
N LEU A 12 -9.53 15.51 12.14
CA LEU A 12 -10.85 14.96 11.83
C LEU A 12 -11.62 14.72 13.14
N PRO A 13 -12.28 15.76 13.69
CA PRO A 13 -12.94 15.67 14.99
C PRO A 13 -14.02 14.58 15.02
N GLY A 14 -13.96 13.72 16.03
CA GLY A 14 -14.95 12.65 16.22
C GLY A 14 -14.66 11.34 15.47
N HIS A 15 -13.56 11.26 14.73
CA HIS A 15 -13.15 10.01 14.09
C HIS A 15 -12.81 8.93 15.14
N VAL A 16 -13.53 7.81 15.10
CA VAL A 16 -13.37 6.66 16.02
C VAL A 16 -12.85 5.41 15.30
N PRO A 17 -12.14 4.50 16.00
CA PRO A 17 -11.66 3.25 15.40
C PRO A 17 -12.80 2.37 14.92
N SER A 18 -12.63 1.75 13.74
CA SER A 18 -13.66 0.88 13.16
C SER A 18 -13.71 -0.52 13.81
N VAL A 19 -12.64 -0.90 14.50
CA VAL A 19 -12.56 -2.14 15.28
C VAL A 19 -12.12 -1.76 16.70
N PRO A 20 -13.06 -1.61 17.64
CA PRO A 20 -12.73 -1.30 19.03
C PRO A 20 -11.79 -2.36 19.62
N GLY A 21 -10.76 -1.91 20.34
CA GLY A 21 -9.89 -2.79 21.13
C GLY A 21 -8.81 -3.56 20.35
N ALA A 22 -8.67 -3.33 19.05
CA ALA A 22 -7.54 -3.89 18.29
C ALA A 22 -6.22 -3.35 18.86
N ASN A 23 -5.29 -4.25 19.19
CA ASN A 23 -4.02 -3.96 19.83
C ASN A 23 -2.89 -4.83 19.24
N ALA A 24 -1.71 -4.80 19.85
CA ALA A 24 -0.55 -5.55 19.40
C ALA A 24 -0.75 -7.09 19.37
N GLU A 25 -1.65 -7.62 20.21
CA GLU A 25 -1.95 -9.05 20.33
C GLU A 25 -3.11 -9.50 19.43
N HIS A 26 -3.72 -8.57 18.67
CA HIS A 26 -4.81 -8.93 17.77
C HIS A 26 -4.31 -9.97 16.74
N PRO A 27 -5.04 -11.07 16.46
CA PRO A 27 -4.55 -12.12 15.54
C PRO A 27 -4.12 -11.60 14.17
N MET A 28 -4.85 -10.62 13.63
CA MET A 28 -4.46 -9.95 12.38
C MET A 28 -3.17 -9.12 12.48
N ARG A 29 -2.81 -8.58 13.65
CA ARG A 29 -1.51 -7.90 13.85
C ARG A 29 -0.39 -8.92 13.74
N VAL A 30 -0.56 -10.10 14.34
CA VAL A 30 0.41 -11.20 14.21
C VAL A 30 0.60 -11.59 12.74
N MET A 31 -0.51 -11.79 12.00
CA MET A 31 -0.43 -12.11 10.56
C MET A 31 0.22 -10.98 9.74
N THR A 32 -0.05 -9.72 10.07
CA THR A 32 0.58 -8.56 9.42
C THR A 32 2.10 -8.59 9.58
N ARG A 33 2.57 -8.84 10.81
CA ARG A 33 4.01 -8.91 11.10
C ARG A 33 4.65 -10.11 10.39
N ARG A 34 3.95 -11.24 10.30
CA ARG A 34 4.40 -12.42 9.54
C ARG A 34 4.53 -12.14 8.05
N ALA A 35 3.53 -11.48 7.45
CA ALA A 35 3.57 -11.07 6.04
C ALA A 35 4.72 -10.11 5.73
N ALA A 36 4.99 -9.17 6.65
CA ALA A 36 6.09 -8.23 6.54
C ALA A 36 7.48 -8.84 6.87
N GLY A 37 7.57 -10.12 7.20
CA GLY A 37 8.84 -10.76 7.60
C GLY A 37 9.37 -10.32 8.98
N LEU A 38 8.58 -9.58 9.76
CA LEU A 38 8.93 -9.05 11.09
C LEU A 38 8.65 -10.06 12.23
N ALA A 39 8.01 -11.19 11.91
CA ALA A 39 7.73 -12.28 12.83
C ALA A 39 7.67 -13.62 12.09
N GLY A 40 8.01 -14.70 12.78
CA GLY A 40 7.87 -16.06 12.26
C GLY A 40 6.54 -16.72 12.67
N PRO A 41 6.10 -17.76 11.95
CA PRO A 41 6.61 -18.20 10.64
C PRO A 41 6.23 -17.19 9.54
N VAL A 42 6.95 -17.18 8.41
CA VAL A 42 6.63 -16.29 7.28
C VAL A 42 5.25 -16.60 6.68
N TRP A 43 4.76 -15.71 5.82
CA TRP A 43 3.54 -15.96 5.04
C TRP A 43 3.72 -17.17 4.13
N ASP A 44 2.74 -18.06 4.13
CA ASP A 44 2.70 -19.27 3.31
C ASP A 44 1.28 -19.52 2.77
N ALA A 45 1.13 -20.56 1.93
CA ALA A 45 -0.16 -20.90 1.34
C ALA A 45 -1.25 -21.22 2.38
N ARG A 46 -0.86 -21.72 3.55
CA ARG A 46 -1.80 -22.00 4.64
C ARG A 46 -2.31 -20.70 5.27
N ALA A 47 -1.42 -19.76 5.58
CA ALA A 47 -1.79 -18.44 6.09
C ALA A 47 -2.69 -17.71 5.10
N ALA A 48 -2.35 -17.76 3.80
CA ALA A 48 -3.19 -17.22 2.73
C ALA A 48 -4.60 -17.83 2.75
N SER A 49 -4.72 -19.16 2.83
CA SER A 49 -6.03 -19.84 2.89
C SER A 49 -6.83 -19.48 4.15
N GLU A 50 -6.19 -19.40 5.32
CA GLU A 50 -6.85 -19.06 6.58
C GLU A 50 -7.37 -17.61 6.56
N VAL A 51 -6.56 -16.68 6.06
CA VAL A 51 -6.93 -15.26 5.92
C VAL A 51 -8.02 -15.07 4.87
N ALA A 52 -7.92 -15.75 3.72
CA ALA A 52 -8.95 -15.74 2.68
C ALA A 52 -10.30 -16.19 3.25
N GLY A 53 -10.32 -17.31 4.00
CA GLY A 53 -11.54 -17.82 4.63
C GLY A 53 -12.12 -16.87 5.69
N LEU A 54 -11.27 -16.21 6.46
CA LEU A 54 -11.71 -15.18 7.41
C LEU A 54 -12.37 -14.00 6.67
N PHE A 55 -11.72 -13.44 5.65
CA PHE A 55 -12.29 -12.32 4.91
C PHE A 55 -13.53 -12.70 4.10
N ASP A 56 -13.60 -13.92 3.57
CA ASP A 56 -14.82 -14.45 2.96
C ASP A 56 -16.00 -14.43 3.94
N SER A 57 -15.77 -14.85 5.20
CA SER A 57 -16.80 -14.83 6.24
C SER A 57 -17.25 -13.41 6.62
N LEU A 58 -16.36 -12.42 6.51
CA LEU A 58 -16.63 -11.02 6.87
C LEU A 58 -17.23 -10.22 5.71
N ALA A 59 -17.10 -10.70 4.48
CA ALA A 59 -17.52 -10.01 3.27
C ALA A 59 -18.99 -9.53 3.28
N PRO A 60 -19.99 -10.28 3.80
CA PRO A 60 -21.37 -9.82 3.83
C PRO A 60 -21.61 -8.54 4.65
N GLN A 61 -20.77 -8.27 5.64
CA GLN A 61 -20.84 -7.12 6.54
C GLN A 61 -19.67 -6.16 6.36
N TRP A 62 -18.86 -6.32 5.29
CA TRP A 62 -17.65 -5.53 5.14
C TRP A 62 -17.95 -4.04 4.92
N HIS A 63 -19.03 -3.75 4.18
CA HIS A 63 -19.51 -2.40 3.90
C HIS A 63 -19.85 -1.60 5.18
N SER A 64 -20.13 -2.25 6.31
CA SER A 64 -20.44 -1.56 7.57
C SER A 64 -19.22 -0.87 8.19
N ARG A 65 -18.03 -1.10 7.63
CA ARG A 65 -16.77 -0.48 8.06
C ARG A 65 -16.43 0.78 7.27
N GLU A 66 -17.23 1.13 6.27
CA GLU A 66 -17.04 2.36 5.50
C GLU A 66 -17.46 3.58 6.33
N SER A 67 -16.68 4.65 6.24
CA SER A 67 -17.03 5.94 6.83
C SER A 67 -16.36 7.08 6.06
N ALA A 68 -16.97 8.27 6.15
CA ALA A 68 -16.40 9.48 5.55
C ALA A 68 -15.00 9.78 6.13
N ASP A 69 -14.81 9.59 7.44
CA ASP A 69 -13.51 9.84 8.08
C ASP A 69 -12.42 8.91 7.55
N ARG A 70 -12.71 7.62 7.38
CA ARG A 70 -11.75 6.67 6.79
C ARG A 70 -11.42 7.04 5.35
N ARG A 71 -12.43 7.48 4.59
CA ARG A 71 -12.23 7.96 3.22
C ARG A 71 -11.35 9.20 3.21
N ALA A 72 -11.57 10.15 4.11
CA ALA A 72 -10.77 11.36 4.23
C ALA A 72 -9.29 11.07 4.52
N ILE A 73 -8.96 10.03 5.29
CA ILE A 73 -7.57 9.60 5.54
C ILE A 73 -6.91 9.10 4.26
N VAL A 74 -7.61 8.29 3.48
CA VAL A 74 -7.11 7.79 2.19
C VAL A 74 -6.95 8.95 1.22
N ASP A 75 -7.91 9.88 1.18
CA ASP A 75 -7.81 11.08 0.35
C ASP A 75 -6.66 11.99 0.78
N ASP A 76 -6.35 12.11 2.09
CA ASP A 76 -5.19 12.86 2.59
C ASP A 76 -3.87 12.22 2.17
N ALA A 77 -3.76 10.88 2.29
CA ALA A 77 -2.59 10.14 1.83
C ALA A 77 -2.37 10.29 0.32
N LEU A 78 -3.45 10.21 -0.46
CA LEU A 78 -3.37 10.33 -1.91
C LEU A 78 -3.12 11.80 -2.35
N GLY A 79 -3.66 12.78 -1.65
CA GLY A 79 -3.48 14.20 -1.95
C GLY A 79 -2.15 14.77 -1.42
N ARG A 80 -2.01 14.88 -0.09
CA ARG A 80 -0.82 15.50 0.52
C ARG A 80 0.42 14.62 0.47
N GLY A 81 0.25 13.31 0.32
CA GLY A 81 1.35 12.35 0.16
C GLY A 81 1.68 12.10 -1.32
N LEU A 82 0.83 11.32 -2.00
CA LEU A 82 1.09 10.87 -3.37
C LEU A 82 1.16 12.03 -4.37
N ASP A 83 0.13 12.86 -4.50
CA ASP A 83 0.10 13.92 -5.50
C ASP A 83 1.30 14.90 -5.30
N ARG A 84 1.65 15.22 -4.04
CA ARG A 84 2.85 16.02 -3.72
C ARG A 84 4.16 15.35 -4.15
N LEU A 85 4.31 14.04 -3.94
CA LEU A 85 5.50 13.31 -4.40
C LEU A 85 5.56 13.27 -5.93
N LEU A 86 4.43 13.12 -6.61
CA LEU A 86 4.38 13.16 -8.08
C LEU A 86 4.88 14.53 -8.60
N GLU A 87 4.36 15.63 -8.05
CA GLU A 87 4.75 16.99 -8.43
C GLU A 87 6.23 17.33 -8.15
N SER A 88 6.84 16.72 -7.13
CA SER A 88 8.25 16.95 -6.81
C SER A 88 9.18 16.14 -7.72
N GLY A 89 8.78 14.92 -8.10
CA GLY A 89 9.52 14.06 -9.03
C GLY A 89 9.65 14.66 -10.43
N ASP A 90 8.59 15.29 -10.93
CA ASP A 90 8.58 15.96 -12.24
C ASP A 90 9.48 17.20 -12.25
N ARG A 91 9.51 17.96 -11.15
CA ARG A 91 10.35 19.17 -11.00
C ARG A 91 11.84 18.86 -10.83
N ALA A 92 12.18 17.73 -10.22
CA ALA A 92 13.56 17.36 -9.97
C ALA A 92 14.31 16.86 -11.23
N GLY A 93 13.62 16.62 -12.34
CA GLY A 93 14.22 16.14 -13.60
C GLY A 93 15.01 14.82 -13.43
N SER A 94 14.74 14.07 -12.35
CA SER A 94 15.48 12.85 -12.03
C SER A 94 15.06 11.74 -13.00
N PRO A 95 16.01 11.16 -13.76
CA PRO A 95 15.69 10.07 -14.69
C PRO A 95 14.97 8.94 -13.94
N GLY A 96 13.85 8.47 -14.50
CA GLY A 96 13.07 7.39 -13.89
C GLY A 96 12.17 7.77 -12.71
N THR A 97 12.03 9.05 -12.33
CA THR A 97 11.02 9.48 -11.33
C THR A 97 9.79 10.14 -11.92
N ALA A 98 9.86 10.51 -13.21
CA ALA A 98 8.76 11.10 -13.96
C ALA A 98 7.58 10.11 -14.04
N TRP A 99 6.40 10.67 -13.82
CA TRP A 99 5.14 9.95 -13.78
C TRP A 99 4.20 10.50 -14.85
N ASP A 100 3.67 9.65 -15.72
CA ASP A 100 2.58 10.05 -16.60
C ASP A 100 1.25 9.51 -16.07
N ARG A 101 0.38 10.41 -15.60
CA ARG A 101 -0.96 10.03 -15.10
C ARG A 101 -1.81 9.33 -16.15
N ALA A 102 -1.59 9.59 -17.44
CA ALA A 102 -2.36 8.96 -18.50
C ALA A 102 -1.95 7.50 -18.76
N THR A 103 -0.73 7.10 -18.38
CA THR A 103 -0.17 5.78 -18.71
C THR A 103 0.32 4.97 -17.51
N GLY A 104 0.51 5.61 -16.35
CA GLY A 104 1.08 4.95 -15.19
C GLY A 104 0.13 3.92 -14.56
N VAL A 105 0.76 2.92 -13.94
CA VAL A 105 0.14 1.68 -13.47
C VAL A 105 0.18 1.63 -11.94
N ALA A 106 -0.99 1.45 -11.32
CA ALA A 106 -1.12 1.19 -9.90
C ALA A 106 -1.67 -0.20 -9.60
N VAL A 107 -1.16 -0.81 -8.52
CA VAL A 107 -1.73 -2.01 -7.90
C VAL A 107 -2.22 -1.67 -6.50
N GLU A 108 -3.53 -1.74 -6.29
CA GLU A 108 -4.14 -1.73 -4.96
C GLU A 108 -4.21 -3.17 -4.43
N VAL A 109 -3.54 -3.46 -3.33
CA VAL A 109 -3.52 -4.79 -2.70
C VAL A 109 -4.54 -4.84 -1.58
N GLY A 110 -5.36 -5.90 -1.55
CA GLY A 110 -6.43 -6.08 -0.55
C GLY A 110 -7.55 -5.05 -0.70
N SER A 111 -8.02 -4.86 -1.94
CA SER A 111 -9.06 -3.86 -2.28
C SER A 111 -10.43 -4.08 -1.61
N GLY A 112 -10.68 -5.26 -1.05
CA GLY A 112 -11.93 -5.62 -0.38
C GLY A 112 -13.14 -5.46 -1.29
N LEU A 113 -14.10 -4.63 -0.88
CA LEU A 113 -15.28 -4.29 -1.70
C LEU A 113 -15.01 -3.18 -2.73
N GLY A 114 -13.76 -2.73 -2.85
CA GLY A 114 -13.37 -1.67 -3.78
C GLY A 114 -13.73 -0.26 -3.30
N THR A 115 -13.90 -0.07 -1.99
CA THR A 115 -14.29 1.22 -1.36
C THR A 115 -13.39 2.38 -1.78
N TYR A 116 -12.09 2.12 -1.96
CA TYR A 116 -11.09 3.15 -2.27
C TYR A 116 -10.55 3.06 -3.71
N SER A 117 -10.84 1.98 -4.42
CA SER A 117 -10.31 1.71 -5.76
C SER A 117 -10.62 2.82 -6.77
N ALA A 118 -11.75 3.51 -6.64
CA ALA A 118 -12.09 4.62 -7.54
C ALA A 118 -11.17 5.83 -7.33
N ALA A 119 -10.88 6.17 -6.06
CA ALA A 119 -9.97 7.25 -5.72
C ALA A 119 -8.53 6.93 -6.19
N VAL A 120 -8.14 5.66 -6.14
CA VAL A 120 -6.88 5.21 -6.74
C VAL A 120 -6.96 5.39 -8.25
N ALA A 121 -7.93 4.77 -8.94
CA ALA A 121 -8.03 4.79 -10.41
C ALA A 121 -8.06 6.20 -11.04
N GLU A 122 -8.56 7.23 -10.34
CA GLU A 122 -8.53 8.63 -10.81
C GLU A 122 -7.10 9.22 -10.98
N ARG A 123 -6.07 8.55 -10.45
CA ARG A 123 -4.66 9.02 -10.49
C ARG A 123 -3.79 8.31 -11.51
N PHE A 124 -4.28 7.20 -12.05
CA PHE A 124 -3.50 6.25 -12.83
C PHE A 124 -4.21 5.92 -14.15
N GLY A 125 -3.44 5.79 -15.23
CA GLY A 125 -3.99 5.35 -16.52
C GLY A 125 -4.51 3.92 -16.47
N VAL A 126 -3.85 3.08 -15.67
CA VAL A 126 -4.26 1.71 -15.38
C VAL A 126 -4.21 1.47 -13.87
N SER A 127 -5.30 0.95 -13.31
CA SER A 127 -5.35 0.52 -11.91
C SER A 127 -5.81 -0.93 -11.82
N LEU A 128 -5.07 -1.74 -11.07
CA LEU A 128 -5.43 -3.12 -10.72
C LEU A 128 -5.83 -3.16 -9.25
N ALA A 129 -7.05 -3.63 -8.97
CA ALA A 129 -7.54 -3.88 -7.62
C ALA A 129 -7.43 -5.39 -7.33
N VAL A 130 -6.41 -5.77 -6.57
CA VAL A 130 -6.12 -7.15 -6.19
C VAL A 130 -6.81 -7.47 -4.87
N GLU A 131 -7.48 -8.61 -4.80
CA GLU A 131 -8.16 -9.10 -3.60
C GLU A 131 -7.93 -10.60 -3.44
N LEU A 132 -7.71 -11.05 -2.21
CA LEU A 132 -7.49 -12.45 -1.87
C LEU A 132 -8.82 -13.19 -1.62
N SER A 133 -9.79 -12.53 -1.00
CA SER A 133 -11.12 -13.06 -0.69
C SER A 133 -11.99 -13.17 -1.95
N ALA A 134 -12.40 -14.38 -2.28
CA ALA A 134 -13.30 -14.63 -3.40
C ALA A 134 -14.68 -14.00 -3.18
N GLU A 135 -15.16 -13.94 -1.94
CA GLU A 135 -16.47 -13.36 -1.62
C GLU A 135 -16.46 -11.83 -1.64
N MET A 136 -15.42 -11.18 -1.10
CA MET A 136 -15.24 -9.74 -1.30
C MET A 136 -15.09 -9.44 -2.78
N HIS A 137 -14.31 -10.26 -3.49
CA HIS A 137 -14.13 -10.09 -4.92
C HIS A 137 -15.45 -10.22 -5.69
N ARG A 138 -16.36 -11.11 -5.30
CA ARG A 138 -17.67 -11.23 -5.95
C ARG A 138 -18.58 -10.03 -5.69
N ARG A 139 -18.50 -9.43 -4.50
CA ARG A 139 -19.40 -8.37 -4.02
C ARG A 139 -18.95 -6.96 -4.36
N ALA A 140 -17.67 -6.77 -4.66
CA ALA A 140 -17.09 -5.43 -4.79
C ALA A 140 -17.73 -4.60 -5.92
N HIS A 141 -17.72 -3.30 -5.70
CA HIS A 141 -18.30 -2.32 -6.60
C HIS A 141 -17.42 -2.09 -7.83
N ARG A 142 -18.04 -1.59 -8.90
CA ARG A 142 -17.28 -1.09 -10.05
C ARG A 142 -16.62 0.24 -9.68
N SER A 143 -15.33 0.35 -9.94
CA SER A 143 -14.50 1.47 -9.48
C SER A 143 -13.55 2.03 -10.54
N GLY A 144 -13.66 1.58 -11.79
CA GLY A 144 -12.71 1.93 -12.85
C GLY A 144 -11.40 1.14 -12.82
N ALA A 145 -11.06 0.49 -11.71
CA ALA A 145 -9.95 -0.46 -11.62
C ALA A 145 -10.31 -1.83 -12.22
N TYR A 146 -9.34 -2.49 -12.85
CA TYR A 146 -9.45 -3.88 -13.24
C TYR A 146 -9.30 -4.76 -12.00
N ARG A 147 -10.24 -5.66 -11.80
CA ARG A 147 -10.32 -6.44 -10.58
C ARG A 147 -9.68 -7.81 -10.78
N VAL A 148 -8.81 -8.20 -9.85
CA VAL A 148 -8.07 -9.45 -9.94
C VAL A 148 -8.15 -10.21 -8.62
N LEU A 149 -8.50 -11.50 -8.68
CA LEU A 149 -8.46 -12.39 -7.53
C LEU A 149 -7.05 -13.02 -7.47
N ALA A 150 -6.23 -12.61 -6.51
CA ALA A 150 -4.87 -13.11 -6.34
C ALA A 150 -4.37 -12.88 -4.89
N ASP A 151 -3.33 -13.63 -4.51
CA ASP A 151 -2.59 -13.37 -3.28
C ASP A 151 -1.68 -12.15 -3.46
N GLY A 152 -1.69 -11.24 -2.49
CA GLY A 152 -0.79 -10.09 -2.47
C GLY A 152 0.69 -10.46 -2.36
N ALA A 153 1.00 -11.69 -1.93
CA ALA A 153 2.36 -12.24 -1.97
C ALA A 153 2.79 -12.74 -3.37
N HIS A 154 1.87 -12.80 -4.34
CA HIS A 154 2.08 -13.30 -5.70
C HIS A 154 1.24 -12.48 -6.71
N LEU A 155 1.58 -11.20 -6.85
CA LEU A 155 0.91 -10.25 -7.73
C LEU A 155 1.06 -10.65 -9.20
N PRO A 156 -0.04 -10.62 -9.99
CA PRO A 156 -0.05 -11.06 -11.38
C PRO A 156 0.44 -9.98 -12.35
N VAL A 157 1.60 -9.39 -12.05
CA VAL A 157 2.29 -8.36 -12.85
C VAL A 157 3.78 -8.65 -12.93
N GLY A 158 4.44 -8.11 -13.96
CA GLY A 158 5.86 -8.30 -14.19
C GLY A 158 6.74 -7.56 -13.18
N ASP A 159 8.03 -7.86 -13.21
CA ASP A 159 9.02 -7.18 -12.38
C ASP A 159 9.19 -5.72 -12.83
N ALA A 160 9.40 -4.82 -11.87
CA ALA A 160 9.61 -3.39 -12.10
C ALA A 160 8.61 -2.76 -13.10
N SER A 161 7.36 -3.24 -13.07
CA SER A 161 6.33 -2.91 -14.07
C SER A 161 5.23 -2.00 -13.55
N VAL A 162 5.17 -1.77 -12.23
CA VAL A 162 4.19 -0.89 -11.63
C VAL A 162 4.87 0.35 -11.10
N ASP A 163 4.19 1.46 -11.26
CA ASP A 163 4.68 2.73 -10.80
C ASP A 163 4.19 3.02 -9.36
N ALA A 164 3.06 2.43 -8.94
CA ALA A 164 2.56 2.55 -7.57
C ALA A 164 2.00 1.24 -7.01
N VAL A 165 2.25 0.99 -5.72
CA VAL A 165 1.54 -0.02 -4.92
C VAL A 165 0.79 0.68 -3.80
N VAL A 166 -0.50 0.42 -3.66
CA VAL A 166 -1.39 1.05 -2.68
C VAL A 166 -1.93 -0.02 -1.73
N LEU A 167 -1.72 0.19 -0.42
CA LEU A 167 -2.18 -0.72 0.63
C LEU A 167 -2.95 0.07 1.68
N VAL A 168 -4.28 -0.11 1.69
CA VAL A 168 -5.17 0.49 2.69
C VAL A 168 -5.66 -0.60 3.62
N ASN A 169 -5.19 -0.60 4.87
CA ASN A 169 -5.49 -1.65 5.85
C ASN A 169 -5.26 -3.08 5.33
N CYS A 170 -4.19 -3.26 4.54
CA CYS A 170 -3.80 -4.52 3.92
C CYS A 170 -2.47 -5.01 4.50
N PHE A 171 -2.13 -6.28 4.28
CA PHE A 171 -0.81 -6.81 4.62
C PHE A 171 0.27 -6.31 3.67
N LEU A 172 1.43 -5.98 4.24
CA LEU A 172 2.63 -5.67 3.47
C LEU A 172 3.35 -6.98 3.09
N PHE A 173 3.69 -7.15 1.82
CA PHE A 173 4.52 -8.24 1.29
C PHE A 173 5.81 -7.65 0.68
N PRO A 174 6.87 -7.42 1.48
CA PRO A 174 7.99 -6.58 1.07
C PRO A 174 8.71 -7.04 -0.19
N ALA A 175 9.01 -8.33 -0.29
CA ALA A 175 9.68 -8.90 -1.46
C ALA A 175 8.85 -8.71 -2.74
N GLU A 176 7.53 -8.81 -2.62
CA GLU A 176 6.64 -8.65 -3.77
C GLU A 176 6.48 -7.18 -4.16
N VAL A 177 6.39 -6.27 -3.18
CA VAL A 177 6.45 -4.82 -3.41
C VAL A 177 7.76 -4.45 -4.10
N GLU A 178 8.90 -4.95 -3.63
CA GLU A 178 10.20 -4.72 -4.25
C GLU A 178 10.25 -5.25 -5.69
N ARG A 179 9.73 -6.46 -5.91
CA ARG A 179 9.74 -7.11 -7.23
C ARG A 179 8.95 -6.29 -8.25
N VAL A 180 7.72 -5.89 -7.92
CA VAL A 180 6.81 -5.26 -8.91
C VAL A 180 7.09 -3.77 -9.11
N LEU A 181 7.50 -3.08 -8.04
CA LEU A 181 7.63 -1.62 -8.06
C LEU A 181 8.89 -1.20 -8.82
N ARG A 182 8.73 -0.42 -9.90
CA ARG A 182 9.89 0.09 -10.64
C ARG A 182 10.78 0.99 -9.77
N PRO A 183 12.08 1.15 -10.09
CA PRO A 183 12.89 2.20 -9.51
C PRO A 183 12.21 3.57 -9.67
N GLY A 184 12.15 4.35 -8.59
CA GLY A 184 11.43 5.63 -8.56
C GLY A 184 9.91 5.52 -8.36
N GLY A 185 9.34 4.31 -8.35
CA GLY A 185 7.95 4.04 -8.03
C GLY A 185 7.62 4.30 -6.55
N VAL A 186 6.32 4.35 -6.23
CA VAL A 186 5.82 4.75 -4.92
C VAL A 186 4.97 3.67 -4.23
N LEU A 187 5.15 3.54 -2.93
CA LEU A 187 4.28 2.79 -2.02
C LEU A 187 3.38 3.78 -1.28
N VAL A 188 2.08 3.54 -1.28
CA VAL A 188 1.11 4.24 -0.42
C VAL A 188 0.66 3.25 0.65
N TRP A 189 0.95 3.55 1.92
CA TRP A 189 0.57 2.73 3.08
C TRP A 189 -0.39 3.53 3.97
N VAL A 190 -1.58 2.98 4.23
CA VAL A 190 -2.61 3.63 5.04
C VAL A 190 -3.15 2.70 6.11
N ASN A 191 -3.20 3.19 7.35
CA ASN A 191 -3.89 2.56 8.45
C ASN A 191 -4.98 3.51 8.98
N SER A 192 -6.22 3.26 8.55
CA SER A 192 -7.33 4.19 8.72
C SER A 192 -7.83 4.33 10.16
N SER A 193 -7.29 3.58 11.12
CA SER A 193 -7.53 3.77 12.55
C SER A 193 -6.20 3.80 13.33
N GLY A 194 -5.10 4.13 12.64
CA GLY A 194 -3.76 4.19 13.22
C GLY A 194 -3.38 2.88 13.88
N THR A 195 -2.82 2.96 15.09
CA THR A 195 -2.43 1.79 15.90
C THR A 195 -3.61 0.87 16.26
N SER A 196 -4.85 1.38 16.23
CA SER A 196 -6.08 0.61 16.42
C SER A 196 -6.56 -0.09 15.13
N THR A 197 -5.82 0.01 14.02
CA THR A 197 -6.09 -0.81 12.85
C THR A 197 -5.55 -2.22 13.11
N PRO A 198 -6.35 -3.30 13.02
CA PRO A 198 -5.85 -4.67 13.24
C PRO A 198 -4.64 -5.06 12.39
N ILE A 199 -4.44 -4.38 11.25
CA ILE A 199 -3.41 -4.65 10.23
C ILE A 199 -2.35 -3.52 10.14
N HIS A 200 -2.34 -2.59 11.10
CA HIS A 200 -1.28 -1.59 11.24
C HIS A 200 0.18 -2.09 11.35
N LEU A 201 1.05 -1.30 10.72
CA LEU A 201 2.48 -1.19 10.95
C LEU A 201 2.80 0.31 11.00
N SER A 202 3.75 0.69 11.85
CA SER A 202 4.29 2.06 11.85
C SER A 202 5.10 2.33 10.59
N THR A 203 5.29 3.60 10.21
CA THR A 203 6.17 3.97 9.10
C THR A 203 7.56 3.37 9.24
N THR A 204 8.13 3.39 10.45
CA THR A 204 9.43 2.78 10.75
C THR A 204 9.43 1.30 10.40
N GLU A 205 8.46 0.53 10.88
CA GLU A 205 8.34 -0.91 10.57
C GLU A 205 8.14 -1.18 9.07
N VAL A 206 7.37 -0.33 8.38
CA VAL A 206 7.21 -0.43 6.91
C VAL A 206 8.56 -0.19 6.23
N THR A 207 9.27 0.87 6.57
CA THR A 207 10.58 1.19 5.96
C THR A 207 11.65 0.13 6.26
N GLU A 208 11.65 -0.45 7.47
CA GLU A 208 12.56 -1.53 7.84
C GLU A 208 12.26 -2.81 7.05
N ALA A 209 10.98 -3.11 6.82
CA ALA A 209 10.56 -4.33 6.12
C ALA A 209 10.86 -4.30 4.61
N LEU A 210 10.78 -3.14 3.95
CA LEU A 210 10.92 -3.01 2.49
C LEU A 210 12.27 -3.45 1.92
N GLY A 211 13.34 -3.42 2.70
CA GLY A 211 14.66 -3.91 2.26
C GLY A 211 15.37 -3.05 1.21
N PHE A 212 14.75 -1.98 0.71
CA PHE A 212 15.35 -1.01 -0.22
C PHE A 212 15.28 0.42 0.31
N GLU A 213 16.14 1.30 -0.24
CA GLU A 213 16.16 2.70 0.17
C GLU A 213 14.91 3.45 -0.29
N VAL A 214 14.36 4.26 0.61
CA VAL A 214 13.17 5.07 0.35
C VAL A 214 13.34 6.50 0.83
N THR A 215 12.71 7.42 0.10
CA THR A 215 12.37 8.74 0.62
C THR A 215 10.85 8.89 0.66
N GLY A 216 10.30 9.75 1.49
CA GLY A 216 8.84 9.82 1.55
C GLY A 216 8.28 10.90 2.45
N ILE A 217 6.97 10.80 2.62
CA ILE A 217 6.16 11.69 3.44
C ILE A 217 5.29 10.82 4.32
N GLU A 218 5.10 11.21 5.57
CA GLU A 218 4.10 10.61 6.46
C GLU A 218 3.24 11.68 7.11
N ALA A 219 2.04 11.31 7.51
CA ALA A 219 1.21 12.14 8.36
C ALA A 219 0.15 11.33 9.10
N ALA A 220 -0.62 12.04 9.92
CA ALA A 220 -1.87 11.56 10.49
C ALA A 220 -3.06 12.36 9.93
N ALA A 221 -4.22 11.72 9.88
CA ALA A 221 -5.51 12.34 9.61
C ALA A 221 -6.55 11.78 10.59
N GLY A 222 -7.06 12.60 11.51
CA GLY A 222 -7.75 12.12 12.71
C GLY A 222 -6.88 11.09 13.46
N ILE A 223 -7.46 9.93 13.77
CA ILE A 223 -6.70 8.81 14.36
C ILE A 223 -5.97 7.93 13.33
N GLY A 224 -6.16 8.17 12.02
CA GLY A 224 -5.50 7.42 10.96
C GLY A 224 -4.07 7.84 10.76
N THR A 225 -3.22 6.91 10.32
CA THR A 225 -1.83 7.18 9.95
C THR A 225 -1.58 6.71 8.54
N TRP A 226 -0.68 7.39 7.84
CA TRP A 226 -0.25 6.99 6.50
C TRP A 226 1.18 7.42 6.23
N CYS A 227 1.83 6.69 5.32
CA CYS A 227 3.07 7.12 4.69
C CYS A 227 3.01 6.86 3.19
N VAL A 228 3.67 7.71 2.42
CA VAL A 228 3.91 7.52 1.00
C VAL A 228 5.41 7.54 0.77
N LEU A 229 5.93 6.41 0.27
CA LEU A 229 7.36 6.14 0.20
C LEU A 229 7.76 5.91 -1.26
N ARG A 230 8.70 6.68 -1.76
CA ARG A 230 9.30 6.52 -3.08
C ARG A 230 10.53 5.61 -2.97
N ARG A 231 10.57 4.55 -3.78
CA ARG A 231 11.76 3.71 -3.95
C ARG A 231 12.87 4.53 -4.61
N ALA A 232 14.06 4.52 -4.01
CA ALA A 232 15.23 5.17 -4.58
C ALA A 232 15.52 4.62 -5.98
N HIS A 233 15.95 5.49 -6.88
CA HIS A 233 16.49 5.04 -8.17
C HIS A 233 17.89 4.47 -7.91
N MET A 234 18.08 3.16 -8.07
CA MET A 234 19.44 2.65 -8.20
C MET A 234 19.90 2.93 -9.62
N PRO A 235 21.00 3.69 -9.83
CA PRO A 235 21.59 3.77 -11.15
C PRO A 235 21.98 2.36 -11.60
N PRO A 236 21.87 2.02 -12.89
CA PRO A 236 22.34 0.73 -13.38
C PRO A 236 23.79 0.53 -12.98
N GLU A 237 24.13 -0.64 -12.45
CA GLU A 237 25.51 -1.04 -12.23
C GLU A 237 26.20 -1.06 -13.60
N HIS A 238 26.90 0.01 -13.95
CA HIS A 238 27.83 0.00 -15.06
C HIS A 238 28.99 -0.91 -14.66
N GLY A 239 28.86 -2.19 -15.00
CA GLY A 239 29.99 -3.11 -15.10
C GLY A 239 30.96 -2.53 -16.12
N TRP A 240 32.00 -1.85 -15.62
CA TRP A 240 33.14 -1.48 -16.42
C TRP A 240 33.80 -2.78 -16.89
N LEU A 241 33.52 -3.18 -18.13
CA LEU A 241 34.50 -3.93 -18.89
C LEU A 241 35.69 -2.99 -19.08
N GLU A 242 36.66 -3.08 -18.17
CA GLU A 242 38.00 -2.56 -18.41
C GLU A 242 38.52 -3.19 -19.70
N GLU A 243 38.57 -2.40 -20.77
CA GLU A 243 39.42 -2.69 -21.91
C GLU A 243 40.84 -2.81 -21.39
N ARG A 244 41.32 -4.05 -21.32
CA ARG A 244 42.73 -4.32 -21.05
C ARG A 244 43.54 -3.99 -22.30
N PRO A 245 44.69 -3.30 -22.16
CA PRO A 245 45.56 -2.94 -23.27
C PRO A 245 46.19 -4.15 -23.96
#